data_AF-A0A9D4GV41-F1
#
_entry.id   AF-A0A9D4GV41-F1
#
_cell.length_a   1.000
_cell.length_b   1.000
_cell.length_c   1.000
_cell.angle_alpha   90.00
_cell.angle_beta   90.00
_cell.angle_gamma   90.00
#
_symmetry.space_group_name_H-M   'P 1'
#
loop_
_entity.id
_entity.type
_entity.pdbx_description
1 polymer ?
#
loop_
_entity_poly.entity_id
_entity_poly.type
_entity_poly.pdbx_seq_one_letter_code
_entity_poly.pdbx_strand_id
1 'polypeptide(L)'
;MLSRLAHCESYDFSLELETSLARAINDSTTTLTPLIVTGEGNQVFHVEWDNLNKITTNVHGPNVVNRTAGIMVQEVKLGFVATHSDRTLNVYERSKARSLKADGNQSLPPLTIPQRCGPRFPKGAVFTPRSENYESYLKALLEYRLWSVARIVGSSGDGQIYPGFGGFISMTGNCPERKSTIDYFTPIDQPFTDYATVAELLEQSELATEEVGQKYVLSTFDLGGCMKALPLIWKFPDKYKYHVVTPGAFHTAMNCIGMLTKNKCSGS
;
A
#
# COMPACT_ATOMS: atom_id res chain seq x y z
N MET A 1 29.90 -3.44 7.77
CA MET A 1 29.60 -4.78 7.21
C MET A 1 30.91 -5.35 6.67
N LEU A 2 31.30 -6.59 7.00
CA LEU A 2 32.58 -7.18 6.57
C LEU A 2 32.36 -7.95 5.25
N SER A 3 33.01 -7.52 4.17
CA SER A 3 33.03 -8.31 2.93
C SER A 3 33.94 -9.54 3.10
N ARG A 4 33.71 -10.58 2.28
CA ARG A 4 34.44 -11.86 2.28
C ARG A 4 35.97 -11.74 2.10
N LEU A 5 36.48 -10.54 1.79
CA LEU A 5 37.90 -10.23 1.58
C LEU A 5 38.50 -9.31 2.66
N ALA A 6 37.85 -9.16 3.82
CA ALA A 6 38.33 -8.34 4.95
C ALA A 6 38.55 -6.83 4.64
N HIS A 7 38.07 -6.35 3.50
CA HIS A 7 37.92 -4.91 3.27
C HIS A 7 36.62 -4.45 3.93
N CYS A 8 36.76 -3.67 5.00
CA CYS A 8 35.66 -2.90 5.57
C CYS A 8 35.49 -1.63 4.74
N GLU A 9 34.34 -1.46 4.11
CA GLU A 9 33.91 -0.14 3.68
C GLU A 9 33.83 0.78 4.91
N SER A 10 34.30 2.02 4.77
CA SER A 10 34.15 3.01 5.83
C SER A 10 32.66 3.28 6.02
N TYR A 11 32.18 3.29 7.27
CA TYR A 11 30.80 3.66 7.59
C TYR A 11 30.42 5.03 7.00
N ASP A 12 31.39 5.97 6.96
CA ASP A 12 31.21 7.28 6.34
C ASP A 12 30.96 7.20 4.84
N PHE A 13 31.57 6.21 4.17
CA PHE A 13 31.39 5.99 2.74
C PHE A 13 29.99 5.43 2.45
N SER A 14 29.54 4.45 3.22
CA SER A 14 28.18 3.90 3.08
C SER A 14 27.13 4.98 3.32
N LEU A 15 27.28 5.80 4.37
CA LEU A 15 26.37 6.91 4.63
C LEU A 15 26.34 7.97 3.52
N GLU A 16 27.50 8.30 2.94
CA GLU A 16 27.57 9.22 1.79
C GLU A 16 26.81 8.66 0.59
N LEU A 17 26.97 7.36 0.32
CA LEU A 17 26.33 6.67 -0.80
C LEU A 17 24.81 6.57 -0.59
N GLU A 18 24.36 6.21 0.61
CA GLU A 18 22.94 6.20 0.98
C GLU A 18 22.32 7.61 0.90
N THR A 19 23.03 8.64 1.38
CA THR A 19 22.57 10.03 1.34
C THR A 19 22.41 10.52 -0.11
N SER A 20 23.38 10.21 -0.98
CA SER A 20 23.30 10.60 -2.40
C SER A 20 22.19 9.86 -3.15
N LEU A 21 22.00 8.56 -2.89
CA LEU A 21 20.90 7.79 -3.45
C LEU A 21 19.53 8.36 -3.04
N ALA A 22 19.38 8.70 -1.76
CA ALA A 22 18.14 9.25 -1.25
C ALA A 22 17.84 10.65 -1.83
N ARG A 23 18.85 11.50 -2.07
CA ARG A 23 18.65 12.75 -2.82
C ARG A 23 18.21 12.49 -4.24
N ALA A 24 18.82 11.50 -4.91
CA ALA A 24 18.46 11.17 -6.28
C ALA A 24 17.03 10.69 -6.44
N ILE A 25 16.52 9.96 -5.44
CA ILE A 25 15.12 9.57 -5.39
C ILE A 25 14.23 10.80 -5.13
N ASN A 26 14.62 11.66 -4.19
CA ASN A 26 13.84 12.84 -3.82
C ASN A 26 13.74 13.89 -4.95
N ASP A 27 14.79 14.01 -5.76
CA ASP A 27 14.83 14.93 -6.91
C ASP A 27 14.36 14.26 -8.21
N SER A 28 13.90 13.01 -8.15
CA SER A 28 13.36 12.32 -9.33
C SER A 28 11.99 12.89 -9.71
N THR A 29 11.75 13.06 -11.01
CA THR A 29 10.50 13.61 -11.56
C THR A 29 9.40 12.56 -11.70
N THR A 30 9.72 11.29 -11.46
CA THR A 30 8.80 10.15 -11.55
C THR A 30 8.47 9.67 -10.15
N THR A 31 7.21 9.26 -9.96
CA THR A 31 6.80 8.57 -8.73
C THR A 31 7.15 7.08 -8.78
N LEU A 32 7.53 6.56 -9.95
CA LEU A 32 7.79 5.15 -10.19
C LEU A 32 9.28 4.83 -10.19
N THR A 33 9.61 3.68 -9.63
CA THR A 33 10.97 3.15 -9.69
C THR A 33 11.26 2.48 -11.03
N PRO A 34 12.53 2.15 -11.33
CA PRO A 34 12.88 1.36 -12.51
C PRO A 34 12.28 -0.05 -12.54
N LEU A 35 11.78 -0.57 -11.41
CA LEU A 35 11.19 -1.92 -11.34
C LEU A 35 9.76 -1.98 -11.90
N ILE A 36 9.05 -0.85 -11.92
CA ILE A 36 7.67 -0.76 -12.38
C ILE A 36 7.63 -0.62 -13.91
N VAL A 37 6.99 -1.58 -14.57
CA VAL A 37 6.75 -1.61 -16.03
C VAL A 37 5.69 -0.58 -16.40
N THR A 38 5.82 0.08 -17.55
CA THR A 38 4.79 1.02 -18.04
C THR A 38 4.23 0.61 -19.40
N GLY A 39 3.15 1.28 -19.80
CA GLY A 39 2.54 1.06 -21.10
C GLY A 39 1.90 -0.33 -21.20
N GLU A 40 2.06 -0.97 -22.37
CA GLU A 40 1.34 -2.20 -22.68
C GLU A 40 1.70 -3.39 -21.78
N GLY A 41 2.86 -3.37 -21.12
CA GLY A 41 3.29 -4.43 -20.21
C GLY A 41 2.58 -4.44 -18.87
N ASN A 42 1.97 -3.31 -18.46
CA ASN A 42 1.18 -3.23 -17.25
C ASN A 42 -0.09 -4.07 -17.40
N GLN A 43 -0.32 -5.00 -16.47
CA GLN A 43 -1.56 -5.77 -16.40
C GLN A 43 -2.53 -5.15 -15.40
N VAL A 44 -2.07 -5.00 -14.15
CA VAL A 44 -2.79 -4.31 -13.08
C VAL A 44 -1.77 -3.62 -12.19
N PHE A 45 -2.01 -2.34 -11.90
CA PHE A 45 -1.27 -1.56 -10.92
C PHE A 45 -2.19 -1.19 -9.77
N HIS A 46 -1.74 -1.43 -8.55
CA HIS A 46 -2.49 -1.21 -7.33
C HIS A 46 -1.59 -0.54 -6.30
N VAL A 47 -2.18 0.35 -5.52
CA VAL A 47 -1.48 1.09 -4.48
C VAL A 47 -2.10 0.80 -3.12
N GLU A 48 -1.28 0.49 -2.13
CA GLU A 48 -1.73 0.31 -0.75
C GLU A 48 -1.11 1.37 0.14
N TRP A 49 -1.94 2.15 0.83
CA TRP A 49 -1.46 3.16 1.77
C TRP A 49 -1.81 2.78 3.20
N ASP A 50 -0.83 2.96 4.09
CA ASP A 50 -0.99 2.69 5.51
C ASP A 50 -0.22 3.69 6.37
N ASN A 51 -0.59 3.71 7.65
CA ASN A 51 0.02 4.52 8.68
C ASN A 51 1.30 3.86 9.21
N LEU A 52 2.45 4.45 8.90
CA LEU A 52 3.78 4.01 9.34
C LEU A 52 4.26 4.81 10.55
N ASN A 53 3.42 4.88 11.59
CA ASN A 53 3.76 5.61 12.81
C ASN A 53 5.00 5.05 13.48
N LYS A 54 5.95 5.91 13.81
CA LYS A 54 7.13 5.55 14.58
C LYS A 54 7.00 6.05 16.00
N ILE A 55 6.88 5.13 16.96
CA ILE A 55 7.04 5.48 18.37
C ILE A 55 8.52 5.73 18.60
N THR A 56 8.83 6.97 18.94
CA THR A 56 10.17 7.43 19.30
C THR A 56 10.18 7.79 20.79
N THR A 57 11.35 7.82 21.40
CA THR A 57 11.50 8.33 22.77
C THR A 57 12.48 9.48 22.73
N ASN A 58 12.05 10.66 23.18
CA ASN A 58 12.93 11.81 23.37
C ASN A 58 13.17 12.04 24.87
N VAL A 59 13.98 13.06 25.20
CA VAL A 59 14.30 13.43 26.59
C VAL A 59 13.07 13.82 27.43
N HIS A 60 11.91 14.03 26.79
CA HIS A 60 10.63 14.37 27.42
C HIS A 60 9.64 13.18 27.48
N GLY A 61 10.04 12.00 27.00
CA GLY A 61 9.23 10.78 27.01
C GLY A 61 8.88 10.23 25.63
N PRO A 62 7.88 9.33 25.56
CA PRO A 62 7.41 8.77 24.29
C PRO A 62 6.84 9.88 23.40
N ASN A 63 7.23 9.88 22.13
CA ASN A 63 6.74 10.78 21.09
C ASN A 63 6.38 9.97 19.84
N VAL A 64 5.24 10.26 19.22
CA VAL A 64 4.81 9.58 18.00
C VAL A 64 5.16 10.47 16.81
N VAL A 65 6.05 9.99 15.96
CA VAL A 65 6.30 10.60 14.64
C VAL A 65 5.30 9.99 13.68
N ASN A 66 4.34 10.80 13.24
CA ASN A 66 3.36 10.36 12.28
C ASN A 66 3.97 10.34 10.88
N ARG A 67 3.87 9.18 10.22
CA ARG A 67 4.35 8.99 8.86
C ARG A 67 3.38 8.09 8.13
N THR A 68 3.17 8.38 6.86
CA THR A 68 2.35 7.58 5.96
C THR A 68 3.26 6.96 4.91
N ALA A 69 3.06 5.68 4.58
CA ALA A 69 3.82 5.00 3.55
C ALA A 69 2.90 4.28 2.56
N GLY A 70 3.38 4.17 1.32
CA GLY A 70 2.65 3.56 0.22
C GLY A 70 3.43 2.39 -0.36
N ILE A 71 2.72 1.35 -0.76
CA ILE A 71 3.24 0.18 -1.47
C ILE A 71 2.64 0.18 -2.87
N MET A 72 3.49 0.03 -3.87
CA MET A 72 3.12 -0.23 -5.26
C MET A 72 3.10 -1.74 -5.47
N VAL A 73 2.02 -2.26 -6.02
CA VAL A 73 1.91 -3.66 -6.42
C VAL A 73 1.54 -3.71 -7.89
N GLN A 74 2.38 -4.35 -8.70
CA GLN A 74 2.18 -4.47 -10.13
C GLN A 74 2.16 -5.92 -10.59
N GLU A 75 1.08 -6.28 -11.28
CA GLU A 75 1.03 -7.44 -12.16
C GLU A 75 1.50 -7.04 -13.56
N VAL A 76 2.36 -7.87 -14.15
CA VAL A 76 2.98 -7.60 -15.45
C VAL A 76 2.61 -8.73 -16.41
N LYS A 77 2.23 -8.36 -17.64
CA LYS A 77 1.92 -9.33 -18.70
C LYS A 77 3.14 -10.19 -19.03
N LEU A 78 2.89 -11.44 -19.40
CA LEU A 78 3.94 -12.38 -19.81
C LEU A 78 4.75 -11.83 -20.99
N GLY A 79 6.07 -12.03 -20.95
CA GLY A 79 7.00 -11.53 -21.97
C GLY A 79 7.46 -10.08 -21.76
N PHE A 80 6.82 -9.31 -20.88
CA PHE A 80 7.28 -7.97 -20.53
C PHE A 80 8.18 -8.01 -19.30
N VAL A 81 9.29 -7.30 -19.36
CA VAL A 81 10.18 -7.06 -18.22
C VAL A 81 10.35 -5.56 -18.05
N ALA A 82 10.81 -5.13 -16.87
CA ALA A 82 11.18 -3.74 -16.68
C ALA A 82 12.40 -3.44 -17.58
N THR A 83 12.13 -2.79 -18.71
CA THR A 83 13.16 -2.39 -19.69
C THR A 83 13.58 -0.94 -19.53
N HIS A 84 13.13 -0.25 -18.47
CA HIS A 84 13.36 1.17 -18.27
C HIS A 84 14.81 1.46 -17.88
N SER A 85 15.68 1.47 -18.89
CA SER A 85 17.02 2.08 -18.85
C SER A 85 16.97 3.60 -18.68
N ASP A 86 15.83 4.21 -18.94
CA ASP A 86 15.71 5.65 -19.13
C ASP A 86 15.32 6.38 -17.83
N ARG A 87 14.83 5.65 -16.82
CA ARG A 87 14.68 6.16 -15.44
C ARG A 87 16.02 6.10 -14.71
N THR A 88 17.00 6.82 -15.21
CA THR A 88 18.29 6.99 -14.53
C THR A 88 18.13 7.95 -13.37
N LEU A 89 18.43 7.49 -12.16
CA LEU A 89 18.56 8.37 -11.00
C LEU A 89 19.64 9.43 -11.27
N ASN A 90 19.40 10.65 -10.80
CA ASN A 90 20.38 11.74 -10.91
C ASN A 90 21.71 11.30 -10.27
N VAL A 91 22.82 11.47 -11.00
CA VAL A 91 24.15 11.19 -10.47
C VAL A 91 24.60 12.39 -9.64
N TYR A 92 24.77 12.20 -8.33
CA TYR A 92 25.33 13.24 -7.47
C TYR A 92 26.84 13.12 -7.40
N GLU A 93 27.53 14.24 -7.54
CA GLU A 93 28.93 14.32 -7.17
C GLU A 93 29.09 14.06 -5.67
N ARG A 94 30.22 13.43 -5.32
CA ARG A 94 30.57 13.07 -3.94
C ARG A 94 30.69 14.32 -3.07
N SER A 95 29.66 14.58 -2.28
CA SER A 95 29.56 15.78 -1.44
C SER A 95 30.06 15.58 -0.01
N LYS A 96 30.46 14.35 0.37
CA LYS A 96 30.74 13.93 1.77
C LYS A 96 29.58 14.18 2.74
N ALA A 97 28.40 14.50 2.23
CA ALA A 97 27.20 14.64 3.03
C ALA A 97 26.80 13.26 3.53
N ARG A 98 26.73 13.11 4.85
CA ARG A 98 26.37 11.86 5.54
C ARG A 98 24.98 11.91 6.16
N SER A 99 24.22 12.94 5.79
CA SER A 99 22.85 13.14 6.19
C SER A 99 22.11 13.98 5.16
N LEU A 100 20.82 13.72 5.05
CA LEU A 100 19.89 14.64 4.41
C LEU A 100 19.53 15.70 5.43
N LYS A 101 19.63 16.97 5.03
CA LYS A 101 18.81 17.98 5.66
C LYS A 101 17.41 17.69 5.16
N ALA A 102 16.54 17.20 6.03
CA ALA A 102 15.12 17.23 5.74
C ALA A 102 14.80 18.71 5.51
N ASP A 103 14.47 19.09 4.27
CA ASP A 103 13.83 20.38 4.05
C ASP A 103 12.60 20.37 4.96
N GLY A 104 12.61 21.27 5.94
CA GLY A 104 11.72 21.18 7.09
C GLY A 104 10.28 20.92 6.63
N ASN A 105 9.63 19.93 7.25
CA ASN A 105 8.27 19.45 6.99
C ASN A 105 7.57 20.28 5.90
N GLN A 106 7.59 19.82 4.65
CA GLN A 106 6.66 20.34 3.65
C GLN A 106 5.26 20.12 4.22
N SER A 107 4.73 21.14 4.90
CA SER A 107 3.39 21.11 5.44
C SER A 107 2.49 21.14 4.24
N LEU A 108 1.74 20.06 4.04
CA LEU A 108 0.72 20.03 3.02
C LEU A 108 -0.26 21.18 3.24
N PRO A 109 -0.78 21.82 2.19
CA PRO A 109 -1.79 22.84 2.33
C PRO A 109 -2.98 22.31 3.14
N PRO A 110 -3.46 23.05 4.16
CA PRO A 110 -4.51 22.55 5.02
C PRO A 110 -5.78 22.30 4.21
N LEU A 111 -6.34 21.10 4.32
CA LEU A 111 -7.59 20.71 3.68
C LEU A 111 -8.58 20.27 4.75
N THR A 112 -9.72 20.97 4.83
CA THR A 112 -10.79 20.61 5.77
C THR A 112 -12.07 20.29 5.00
N ILE A 113 -12.68 19.15 5.31
CA ILE A 113 -14.05 18.84 4.88
C ILE A 113 -14.97 19.08 6.09
N PRO A 114 -15.66 20.24 6.18
CA PRO A 114 -16.44 20.60 7.36
C PRO A 114 -17.65 19.68 7.58
N GLN A 115 -18.22 19.15 6.51
CA GLN A 115 -19.33 18.20 6.58
C GLN A 115 -19.03 16.99 5.69
N ARG A 116 -18.98 15.80 6.30
CA ARG A 116 -18.86 14.55 5.56
C ARG A 116 -20.08 14.41 4.65
N CYS A 117 -19.81 14.12 3.37
CA CYS A 117 -20.86 13.74 2.43
C CYS A 117 -20.80 12.22 2.21
N GLY A 118 -21.92 11.64 1.82
CA GLY A 118 -22.03 10.26 1.37
C GLY A 118 -22.13 10.19 -0.15
N PRO A 119 -22.16 8.97 -0.72
CA PRO A 119 -22.36 8.79 -2.14
C PRO A 119 -23.76 9.32 -2.53
N ARG A 120 -23.83 10.04 -3.65
CA ARG A 120 -25.10 10.53 -4.21
C ARG A 120 -25.57 9.54 -5.27
N PHE A 121 -26.55 8.73 -4.91
CA PHE A 121 -27.17 7.82 -5.86
C PHE A 121 -28.33 8.51 -6.59
N PRO A 122 -28.53 8.23 -7.89
CA PRO A 122 -29.74 8.63 -8.59
C PRO A 122 -30.98 8.13 -7.85
N LYS A 123 -32.07 8.90 -7.91
CA LYS A 123 -33.34 8.51 -7.28
C LYS A 123 -33.82 7.19 -7.88
N GLY A 124 -34.11 6.21 -7.02
CA GLY A 124 -34.53 4.86 -7.44
C GLY A 124 -33.38 3.92 -7.81
N ALA A 125 -32.12 4.29 -7.55
CA ALA A 125 -31.00 3.37 -7.70
C ALA A 125 -31.20 2.14 -6.79
N VAL A 126 -31.19 0.96 -7.40
CA VAL A 126 -31.22 -0.33 -6.70
C VAL A 126 -29.90 -1.03 -6.99
N PHE A 127 -29.24 -1.49 -5.94
CA PHE A 127 -28.05 -2.31 -6.06
C PHE A 127 -28.47 -3.78 -6.12
N THR A 128 -28.52 -4.32 -7.33
CA THR A 128 -28.60 -5.78 -7.51
C THR A 128 -27.17 -6.26 -7.75
N PRO A 129 -26.57 -7.05 -6.83
CA PRO A 129 -25.25 -7.60 -7.07
C PRO A 129 -25.30 -8.48 -8.33
N ARG A 130 -24.23 -8.43 -9.13
CA ARG A 130 -24.07 -9.33 -10.27
C ARG A 130 -24.10 -10.77 -9.80
N SER A 131 -24.69 -11.67 -10.58
CA SER A 131 -24.71 -13.12 -10.33
C SER A 131 -23.31 -13.68 -10.03
N GLU A 132 -22.32 -13.16 -10.73
CA GLU A 132 -20.90 -13.51 -10.63
C GLU A 132 -20.33 -13.21 -9.23
N ASN A 133 -20.86 -12.20 -8.53
CA ASN A 133 -20.48 -11.91 -7.16
C ASN A 133 -20.96 -13.01 -6.22
N TYR A 134 -22.16 -13.56 -6.48
CA TYR A 134 -22.71 -14.65 -5.68
C TYR A 134 -21.92 -15.94 -5.90
N GLU A 135 -21.56 -16.25 -7.14
CA GLU A 135 -20.68 -17.40 -7.46
C GLU A 135 -19.31 -17.26 -6.79
N SER A 136 -18.69 -16.08 -6.87
CA SER A 136 -17.42 -15.79 -6.23
C SER A 136 -17.50 -15.93 -4.70
N TYR A 137 -18.60 -15.44 -4.10
CA TYR A 137 -18.89 -15.61 -2.68
C TYR A 137 -19.02 -17.08 -2.29
N LEU A 138 -19.79 -17.87 -3.05
CA LEU A 138 -19.97 -19.30 -2.79
C LEU A 138 -18.66 -20.07 -2.90
N LYS A 139 -17.80 -19.73 -3.87
CA LYS A 139 -16.47 -20.33 -4.01
C LYS A 139 -15.58 -20.02 -2.80
N ALA A 140 -15.49 -18.76 -2.39
CA ALA A 140 -14.73 -18.36 -1.21
C ALA A 140 -15.26 -19.04 0.07
N LEU A 141 -16.59 -19.15 0.20
CA LEU A 141 -17.24 -19.84 1.31
C LEU A 141 -16.92 -21.35 1.33
N LEU A 142 -16.89 -21.99 0.17
CA LEU A 142 -16.49 -23.39 0.04
C LEU A 142 -15.03 -23.60 0.45
N GLU A 143 -14.10 -22.77 -0.03
CA GLU A 143 -12.68 -22.81 0.34
C GLU A 143 -12.50 -22.65 1.85
N TYR A 144 -13.21 -21.70 2.47
CA TYR A 144 -13.19 -21.49 3.90
C TYR A 144 -13.75 -22.69 4.69
N ARG A 145 -14.84 -23.30 4.21
CA ARG A 145 -15.43 -24.50 4.81
C ARG A 145 -14.47 -25.69 4.72
N LEU A 146 -13.85 -25.90 3.56
CA LEU A 146 -12.85 -26.96 3.35
C LEU A 146 -11.66 -26.79 4.30
N TRP A 147 -11.12 -25.57 4.40
CA TRP A 147 -10.06 -25.26 5.37
C TRP A 147 -10.49 -25.53 6.81
N SER A 148 -11.70 -25.12 7.19
CA SER A 148 -12.23 -25.32 8.55
C SER A 148 -12.34 -26.81 8.89
N VAL A 149 -12.88 -27.62 7.97
CA VAL A 149 -12.96 -29.08 8.14
C VAL A 149 -11.57 -29.70 8.21
N ALA A 150 -10.66 -29.33 7.32
CA ALA A 150 -9.28 -29.83 7.33
C ALA A 150 -8.58 -29.53 8.65
N ARG A 151 -8.72 -28.30 9.17
CA ARG A 151 -8.22 -27.90 10.50
C ARG A 151 -8.81 -28.76 11.61
N ILE A 152 -10.13 -28.98 11.64
CA ILE A 152 -10.79 -29.78 12.68
C ILE A 152 -10.31 -31.24 12.66
N VAL A 153 -10.29 -31.87 11.48
CA VAL A 153 -9.83 -33.26 11.31
C VAL A 153 -8.34 -33.38 11.62
N GLY A 154 -7.53 -32.39 11.22
CA GLY A 154 -6.10 -32.33 11.52
C GLY A 154 -5.76 -31.90 12.95
N SER A 155 -6.75 -31.68 13.81
CA SER A 155 -6.55 -31.35 15.24
C SER A 155 -6.52 -32.57 16.14
N SER A 156 -6.74 -33.79 15.62
CA SER A 156 -6.96 -35.00 16.42
C SER A 156 -5.69 -35.65 17.01
N GLY A 157 -4.60 -34.90 17.21
CA GLY A 157 -3.30 -35.41 17.71
C GLY A 157 -2.44 -34.34 18.41
N ASP A 158 -1.12 -34.56 18.53
CA ASP A 158 -0.16 -33.72 19.29
C ASP A 158 0.11 -32.32 18.70
N GLY A 159 -0.62 -31.93 17.65
CA GLY A 159 -0.45 -30.64 17.02
C GLY A 159 -1.34 -30.47 15.80
N GLN A 160 -1.34 -29.25 15.27
CA GLN A 160 -2.09 -28.90 14.08
C GLN A 160 -1.23 -29.09 12.83
N ILE A 161 -1.65 -30.01 11.95
CA ILE A 161 -0.91 -30.35 10.72
C ILE A 161 -1.24 -29.43 9.54
N TYR A 162 -2.38 -28.75 9.55
CA TYR A 162 -2.76 -27.82 8.48
C TYR A 162 -2.41 -26.38 8.84
N PRO A 163 -1.87 -25.60 7.87
CA PRO A 163 -1.54 -24.21 8.11
C PRO A 163 -2.78 -23.37 8.45
N GLY A 164 -2.54 -22.15 8.95
CA GLY A 164 -3.58 -21.13 9.02
C GLY A 164 -4.17 -20.85 7.62
N PHE A 165 -5.33 -20.20 7.56
CA PHE A 165 -6.08 -20.00 6.31
C PHE A 165 -5.23 -19.43 5.17
N GLY A 166 -4.39 -18.42 5.44
CA GLY A 166 -3.49 -17.84 4.44
C GLY A 166 -2.51 -18.88 3.86
N GLY A 167 -1.87 -19.70 4.69
CA GLY A 167 -0.99 -20.76 4.21
C GLY A 167 -1.72 -21.86 3.45
N PHE A 168 -2.96 -22.18 3.86
CA PHE A 168 -3.81 -23.13 3.14
C PHE A 168 -4.15 -22.65 1.74
N ILE A 169 -4.55 -21.39 1.58
CA ILE A 169 -4.81 -20.78 0.29
C ILE A 169 -3.52 -20.71 -0.55
N SER A 170 -2.39 -20.32 0.03
CA SER A 170 -1.10 -20.31 -0.70
C SER A 170 -0.67 -21.70 -1.19
N MET A 171 -0.98 -22.76 -0.45
CA MET A 171 -0.63 -24.13 -0.83
C MET A 171 -1.59 -24.75 -1.87
N THR A 172 -2.86 -24.35 -1.84
CA THR A 172 -3.92 -24.92 -2.69
C THR A 172 -4.28 -24.05 -3.88
N GLY A 173 -3.86 -22.78 -3.86
CA GLY A 173 -4.08 -21.82 -4.93
C GLY A 173 -3.18 -22.07 -6.13
N ASN A 174 -3.57 -21.45 -7.25
CA ASN A 174 -2.75 -21.48 -8.45
C ASN A 174 -1.46 -20.69 -8.22
N CYS A 175 -0.32 -21.35 -8.41
CA CYS A 175 0.97 -20.66 -8.41
C CYS A 175 1.04 -19.77 -9.66
N PRO A 176 1.18 -18.44 -9.52
CA PRO A 176 1.29 -17.58 -10.69
C PRO A 176 2.63 -17.83 -11.39
N GLU A 177 2.65 -17.74 -12.72
CA GLU A 177 3.88 -17.90 -13.52
C GLU A 177 4.95 -16.87 -13.15
N ARG A 178 4.51 -15.70 -12.66
CA ARG A 178 5.36 -14.62 -12.19
C ARG A 178 4.77 -13.99 -10.93
N LYS A 179 5.65 -13.65 -9.98
CA LYS A 179 5.28 -12.86 -8.80
C LYS A 179 5.04 -11.40 -9.19
N SER A 180 4.06 -10.76 -8.57
CA SER A 180 3.87 -9.32 -8.70
C SER A 180 5.14 -8.56 -8.31
N THR A 181 5.44 -7.48 -9.03
CA THR A 181 6.47 -6.54 -8.63
C THR A 181 5.95 -5.73 -7.45
N ILE A 182 6.75 -5.60 -6.41
CA ILE A 182 6.43 -4.78 -5.23
C ILE A 182 7.46 -3.67 -5.16
N ASP A 183 6.99 -2.44 -4.95
CA ASP A 183 7.84 -1.30 -4.66
C ASP A 183 7.17 -0.34 -3.66
N TYR A 184 7.81 0.77 -3.35
CA TYR A 184 7.39 1.68 -2.29
C TYR A 184 7.41 3.13 -2.76
N PHE A 185 6.40 3.89 -2.33
CA PHE A 185 6.42 5.34 -2.41
C PHE A 185 7.36 5.91 -1.36
N THR A 186 7.90 7.10 -1.63
CA THR A 186 8.56 7.90 -0.60
C THR A 186 7.56 8.23 0.51
N PRO A 187 7.86 7.91 1.78
CA PRO A 187 6.93 8.18 2.87
C PRO A 187 6.68 9.68 3.07
N ILE A 188 5.45 10.02 3.45
CA ILE A 188 5.04 11.39 3.79
C ILE A 188 5.05 11.54 5.30
N ASP A 189 5.80 12.51 5.82
CA ASP A 189 5.89 12.83 7.26
C ASP A 189 4.67 13.64 7.74
N GLN A 190 3.46 13.13 7.46
CA GLN A 190 2.19 13.69 7.89
C GLN A 190 1.24 12.59 8.38
N PRO A 191 0.28 12.92 9.27
CA PRO A 191 -0.67 11.95 9.80
C PRO A 191 -1.60 11.44 8.70
N PHE A 192 -1.73 10.11 8.61
CA PHE A 192 -2.65 9.44 7.71
C PHE A 192 -4.13 9.80 7.93
N THR A 193 -4.44 10.37 9.10
CA THR A 193 -5.79 10.77 9.49
C THR A 193 -6.17 12.18 9.03
N ASP A 194 -5.25 12.94 8.43
CA ASP A 194 -5.54 14.27 7.88
C ASP A 194 -6.06 14.18 6.43
N TYR A 195 -7.01 15.04 6.08
CA TYR A 195 -7.53 15.11 4.71
C TYR A 195 -6.49 15.66 3.74
N ALA A 196 -5.59 16.55 4.18
CA ALA A 196 -4.51 17.06 3.34
C ALA A 196 -3.59 15.90 2.92
N THR A 197 -3.17 15.07 3.89
CA THR A 197 -2.42 13.84 3.62
C THR A 197 -3.18 12.97 2.64
N VAL A 198 -4.43 12.60 2.92
CA VAL A 198 -5.17 11.67 2.05
C VAL A 198 -5.41 12.23 0.64
N ALA A 199 -5.58 13.54 0.47
CA ALA A 199 -5.64 14.16 -0.84
C ALA A 199 -4.34 13.98 -1.63
N GLU A 200 -3.20 14.20 -0.97
CA GLU A 200 -1.86 13.98 -1.55
C GLU A 200 -1.66 12.50 -1.93
N LEU A 201 -2.08 11.55 -1.09
CA LEU A 201 -1.99 10.12 -1.41
C LEU A 201 -2.80 9.75 -2.65
N LEU A 202 -4.01 10.30 -2.79
CA LEU A 202 -4.83 10.09 -3.98
C LEU A 202 -4.13 10.69 -5.21
N GLU A 203 -3.58 11.90 -5.11
CA GLU A 203 -2.87 12.55 -6.21
C GLU A 203 -1.62 11.78 -6.65
N GLN A 204 -0.78 11.33 -5.71
CA GLN A 204 0.37 10.46 -6.03
C GLN A 204 -0.05 9.13 -6.64
N SER A 205 -1.16 8.55 -6.18
CA SER A 205 -1.70 7.32 -6.76
C SER A 205 -2.20 7.55 -8.20
N GLU A 206 -2.80 8.70 -8.48
CA GLU A 206 -3.26 9.07 -9.81
C GLU A 206 -2.08 9.24 -10.78
N LEU A 207 -1.05 9.99 -10.39
CA LEU A 207 0.17 10.18 -11.18
C LEU A 207 0.87 8.86 -11.49
N ALA A 208 1.07 8.01 -10.48
CA ALA A 208 1.68 6.69 -10.68
C ALA A 208 0.86 5.79 -11.61
N THR A 209 -0.48 5.83 -11.47
CA THR A 209 -1.40 5.05 -12.30
C THR A 209 -1.41 5.52 -13.76
N GLU A 210 -1.37 6.84 -13.97
CA GLU A 210 -1.25 7.43 -15.31
C GLU A 210 0.08 7.05 -15.96
N GLU A 211 1.18 7.10 -15.21
CA GLU A 211 2.51 6.79 -15.71
C GLU A 211 2.64 5.31 -16.15
N VAL A 212 1.95 4.36 -15.49
CA VAL A 212 1.86 2.96 -15.96
C VAL A 212 0.88 2.75 -17.12
N GLY A 213 0.17 3.78 -17.56
CA GLY A 213 -0.82 3.71 -18.64
C GLY A 213 -2.15 3.08 -18.23
N GLN A 214 -2.47 3.08 -16.93
CA GLN A 214 -3.74 2.57 -16.42
C GLN A 214 -4.75 3.70 -16.25
N LYS A 215 -6.03 3.44 -16.57
CA LYS A 215 -7.09 4.46 -16.48
C LYS A 215 -7.63 4.63 -15.05
N TYR A 216 -7.86 3.53 -14.34
CA TYR A 216 -8.49 3.54 -13.02
C TYR A 216 -7.44 3.44 -11.93
N VAL A 217 -7.52 4.34 -10.96
CA VAL A 217 -6.63 4.35 -9.80
C VAL A 217 -7.19 3.37 -8.79
N LEU A 218 -6.49 2.25 -8.61
CA LEU A 218 -6.86 1.24 -7.63
C LEU A 218 -6.07 1.51 -6.36
N SER A 219 -6.76 1.87 -5.28
CA SER A 219 -6.11 2.17 -4.01
C SER A 219 -6.77 1.41 -2.86
N THR A 220 -5.95 0.75 -2.05
CA THR A 220 -6.38 0.18 -0.77
C THR A 220 -5.92 1.06 0.37
N PHE A 221 -6.85 1.34 1.29
CA PHE A 221 -6.59 2.03 2.54
C PHE A 221 -7.07 1.15 3.70
N ASP A 222 -6.50 1.33 4.88
CA ASP A 222 -7.15 0.84 6.09
C ASP A 222 -8.52 1.52 6.31
N LEU A 223 -9.27 1.11 7.35
CA LEU A 223 -10.57 1.71 7.60
C LEU A 223 -10.47 3.22 7.91
N GLY A 224 -9.44 3.65 8.63
CA GLY A 224 -9.21 5.06 8.97
C GLY A 224 -9.00 5.93 7.73
N GLY A 225 -8.19 5.45 6.78
CA GLY A 225 -7.93 6.07 5.49
C GLY A 225 -9.17 6.08 4.60
N CYS A 226 -9.92 4.98 4.52
CA CYS A 226 -11.20 4.94 3.79
C CYS A 226 -12.20 5.99 4.31
N MET A 227 -12.27 6.17 5.63
CA MET A 227 -13.13 7.18 6.27
C MET A 227 -12.76 8.63 5.93
N LYS A 228 -11.58 8.85 5.33
CA LYS A 228 -11.11 10.15 4.83
C LYS A 228 -11.16 10.24 3.31
N ALA A 229 -10.72 9.19 2.61
CA ALA A 229 -10.68 9.16 1.15
C ALA A 229 -12.08 9.22 0.53
N LEU A 230 -13.03 8.41 1.01
CA LEU A 230 -14.37 8.34 0.42
C LEU A 230 -15.15 9.66 0.51
N PRO A 231 -15.21 10.36 1.66
CA PRO A 231 -15.83 11.69 1.71
C PRO A 231 -15.18 12.72 0.78
N LEU A 232 -13.87 12.60 0.53
CA LEU A 232 -13.12 13.49 -0.35
C LEU A 232 -13.50 13.23 -1.82
N ILE A 233 -13.55 11.95 -2.21
CA ILE A 233 -14.01 11.50 -3.54
C ILE A 233 -15.46 11.95 -3.79
N TRP A 234 -16.37 11.71 -2.83
CA TRP A 234 -17.78 12.08 -2.98
C TRP A 234 -18.02 13.60 -2.98
N LYS A 235 -17.13 14.37 -2.34
CA LYS A 235 -17.20 15.84 -2.32
C LYS A 235 -16.74 16.43 -3.65
N PHE A 236 -15.74 15.81 -4.29
CA PHE A 236 -15.12 16.27 -5.54
C PHE A 236 -15.16 15.15 -6.61
N PRO A 237 -16.35 14.70 -7.03
CA PRO A 237 -16.49 13.52 -7.89
C PRO A 237 -15.84 13.70 -9.26
N ASP A 238 -15.78 14.93 -9.78
CA ASP A 238 -15.14 15.20 -11.08
C ASP A 238 -13.61 15.09 -11.02
N LYS A 239 -12.99 15.49 -9.88
CA LYS A 239 -11.55 15.32 -9.64
C LYS A 239 -11.23 13.83 -9.51
N TYR A 240 -11.99 13.10 -8.71
CA TYR A 240 -11.65 11.71 -8.36
C TYR A 240 -12.46 10.64 -9.11
N LYS A 241 -12.97 10.94 -10.31
CA LYS A 241 -13.87 10.05 -11.07
C LYS A 241 -13.28 8.69 -11.45
N TYR A 242 -11.96 8.56 -11.45
CA TYR A 242 -11.26 7.32 -11.79
C TYR A 242 -10.74 6.56 -10.56
N HIS A 243 -10.95 7.09 -9.36
CA HIS A 243 -10.50 6.44 -8.13
C HIS A 243 -11.47 5.34 -7.68
N VAL A 244 -10.92 4.16 -7.46
CA VAL A 244 -11.58 3.02 -6.84
C VAL A 244 -10.85 2.73 -5.54
N VAL A 245 -11.49 3.10 -4.42
CA VAL A 245 -10.96 2.88 -3.08
C VAL A 245 -11.60 1.64 -2.46
N THR A 246 -10.77 0.68 -2.07
CA THR A 246 -11.19 -0.53 -1.36
C THR A 246 -10.65 -0.53 0.07
N PRO A 247 -11.45 -0.94 1.06
CA PRO A 247 -10.93 -1.14 2.40
C PRO A 247 -10.01 -2.37 2.43
N GLY A 248 -8.92 -2.27 3.19
CA GLY A 248 -8.02 -3.39 3.43
C GLY A 248 -8.79 -4.60 3.95
N ALA A 249 -8.58 -5.76 3.32
CA ALA A 249 -9.30 -6.99 3.64
C ALA A 249 -9.07 -7.44 5.08
N PHE A 250 -7.84 -7.24 5.59
CA PHE A 250 -7.48 -7.57 6.97
C PHE A 250 -8.31 -6.78 7.99
N HIS A 251 -8.32 -5.45 7.91
CA HIS A 251 -9.09 -4.62 8.83
C HIS A 251 -10.59 -4.90 8.75
N THR A 252 -11.10 -5.16 7.56
CA THR A 252 -12.51 -5.53 7.35
C THR A 252 -12.84 -6.84 8.07
N ALA A 253 -12.00 -7.86 7.88
CA ALA A 253 -12.16 -9.15 8.54
C ALA A 253 -12.04 -9.03 10.07
N MET A 254 -11.05 -8.30 10.57
CA MET A 254 -10.83 -8.10 12.01
C MET A 254 -11.98 -7.33 12.67
N ASN A 255 -12.51 -6.28 12.02
CA ASN A 255 -13.70 -5.58 12.50
C ASN A 255 -14.93 -6.49 12.53
N CYS A 256 -15.12 -7.32 11.51
CA CYS A 256 -16.20 -8.31 11.49
C CYS A 256 -16.08 -9.31 12.65
N ILE A 257 -14.89 -9.86 12.87
CA ILE A 257 -14.60 -10.77 13.99
C ILE A 257 -14.83 -10.06 15.34
N GLY A 258 -14.39 -8.81 15.48
CA GLY A 258 -14.60 -8.04 16.70
C GLY A 258 -16.08 -7.79 17.02
N MET A 259 -16.90 -7.57 15.99
CA MET A 259 -18.36 -7.46 16.16
C MET A 259 -19.00 -8.78 16.59
N LEU A 260 -18.58 -9.91 16.00
CA LEU A 260 -19.10 -11.23 16.32
C LEU A 260 -18.71 -11.71 17.72
N THR A 261 -17.47 -11.42 18.13
CA THR A 261 -16.92 -11.87 19.42
C THR A 261 -17.23 -10.92 20.57
N LYS A 262 -17.75 -9.71 20.29
CA LYS A 262 -17.86 -8.56 21.22
C LYS A 262 -16.53 -8.13 21.85
N ASN A 263 -15.43 -8.75 21.44
CA ASN A 263 -14.08 -8.37 21.80
C ASN A 263 -13.57 -7.55 20.63
N LYS A 264 -13.64 -6.22 20.72
CA LYS A 264 -12.90 -5.39 19.76
C LYS A 264 -11.47 -5.88 19.75
N CYS A 265 -10.96 -6.24 18.57
CA CYS A 265 -9.53 -6.44 18.42
C CYS A 265 -8.87 -5.16 18.92
N SER A 266 -8.13 -5.27 20.01
CA SER A 266 -7.19 -4.24 20.43
C SER A 266 -6.23 -4.10 19.26
N GLY A 267 -6.40 -3.04 18.47
CA GLY A 267 -5.54 -2.74 17.34
C GLY A 267 -4.08 -2.81 17.79
N SER A 268 -3.26 -3.45 16.97
CA SER A 268 -1.80 -3.41 17.02
C SER A 268 -1.28 -1.99 17.04
#